data_AF-A0A7C6IHF8-F1
#
_entry.id   AF-A0A7C6IHF8-F1
#
_cell.length_a   1.000
_cell.length_b   1.000
_cell.length_c   1.000
_cell.angle_alpha   90.00
_cell.angle_beta   90.00
_cell.angle_gamma   90.00
#
_symmetry.space_group_name_H-M   'P 1'
#
loop_
_entity.id
_entity.type
_entity.pdbx_description
1 polymer ?
#
loop_
_entity_poly.entity_id
_entity_poly.type
_entity_poly.pdbx_seq_one_letter_code
_entity_poly.pdbx_strand_id
1 'polypeptide(L)'
;STQMAGRGTDIRLGGADEAAHDEVVELGGLCVIGLARHRTERLDNQLRGRAGRQGDPGSSVFFVALDDDMVTEGGAGEELTVTPDADGLIRDPRAAAFVDRAQRVTEATMLSIHATTWKYNKLIGDQRKILDDRRERLLTTDLAWTELADREPERAEDVLSRVPEDVAEDAAREIMLHHLDMGWSEHLAELDDLRESVHLRALAKESPIDEFHRASIAAFRDLAADAVDASAKTFRTVDITSKGVDLEAEGMGRPSATWTYMVNDNPLSGGGDSVLGSVAAMFR
;
A
#
# COMPACT_ATOMS: atom_id res chain seq x y z
N SER A 1 16.50 -12.73 -16.75
CA SER A 1 15.18 -12.57 -16.12
C SER A 1 15.24 -11.38 -15.19
N THR A 2 14.36 -10.39 -15.30
CA THR A 2 14.25 -9.32 -14.28
C THR A 2 13.61 -9.90 -13.02
N GLN A 3 13.83 -9.29 -11.86
CA GLN A 3 13.64 -9.84 -10.50
C GLN A 3 12.38 -10.70 -10.24
N MET A 4 11.26 -10.46 -10.95
CA MET A 4 10.01 -11.23 -10.81
C MET A 4 9.58 -12.03 -12.06
N ALA A 5 10.33 -11.95 -13.16
CA ALA A 5 9.96 -12.65 -14.39
C ALA A 5 10.08 -14.18 -14.22
N GLY A 6 9.05 -14.90 -14.65
CA GLY A 6 8.94 -16.36 -14.53
C GLY A 6 8.71 -16.88 -13.11
N ARG A 7 8.16 -16.07 -12.20
CA ARG A 7 7.75 -16.55 -10.86
C ARG A 7 6.59 -17.55 -10.99
N GLY A 8 6.71 -18.70 -10.32
CA GLY A 8 5.67 -19.74 -10.32
C GLY A 8 5.73 -20.73 -11.48
N THR A 9 6.71 -20.58 -12.39
CA THR A 9 6.98 -21.56 -13.44
C THR A 9 8.30 -22.26 -13.16
N ASP A 10 8.27 -23.59 -13.16
CA ASP A 10 9.44 -24.43 -12.94
C ASP A 10 10.29 -24.50 -14.20
N ILE A 11 11.60 -24.36 -14.04
CA ILE A 11 12.57 -24.58 -15.11
C ILE A 11 12.92 -26.07 -15.07
N ARG A 12 12.29 -26.84 -15.95
CA ARG A 12 12.56 -28.27 -16.11
C ARG A 12 13.84 -28.47 -16.92
N LEU A 13 14.70 -29.40 -16.48
CA LEU A 13 15.89 -29.77 -17.23
C LEU A 13 15.48 -30.50 -18.52
N GLY A 14 16.13 -30.17 -19.65
CA GLY A 14 15.82 -30.80 -20.93
C GLY A 14 14.56 -30.28 -21.65
N GLY A 15 13.98 -29.16 -21.21
CA GLY A 15 12.82 -28.52 -21.84
C GLY A 15 11.47 -28.92 -21.22
N ALA A 16 10.36 -28.48 -21.81
CA ALA A 16 9.01 -28.71 -21.26
C ALA A 16 8.65 -30.20 -21.13
N ASP A 17 9.12 -31.00 -22.09
CA ASP A 17 8.89 -32.45 -22.19
C ASP A 17 10.05 -33.26 -21.58
N GLU A 18 11.05 -32.60 -20.97
CA GLU A 18 12.19 -33.24 -20.29
C GLU A 18 13.01 -34.20 -21.18
N ALA A 19 12.90 -34.08 -22.51
CA ALA A 19 13.51 -35.01 -23.46
C ALA A 19 15.04 -35.08 -23.41
N ALA A 20 15.68 -34.00 -22.96
CA ALA A 20 17.14 -33.92 -22.74
C ALA A 20 17.51 -33.83 -21.26
N HIS A 21 16.66 -34.34 -20.35
CA HIS A 21 16.88 -34.25 -18.90
C HIS A 21 18.22 -34.87 -18.49
N ASP A 22 18.46 -36.13 -18.85
CA ASP A 22 19.69 -36.86 -18.50
C ASP A 22 20.96 -36.13 -18.98
N GLU A 23 20.96 -35.62 -20.22
CA GLU A 23 22.09 -34.85 -20.77
C GLU A 23 22.38 -33.59 -19.93
N VAL A 24 21.33 -32.87 -19.53
CA VAL A 24 21.47 -31.66 -18.72
C VAL A 24 21.90 -32.00 -17.28
N VAL A 25 21.44 -33.12 -16.73
CA VAL A 25 21.88 -33.64 -15.42
C VAL A 25 23.37 -33.96 -15.45
N GLU A 26 23.87 -34.63 -16.49
CA GLU A 26 25.29 -34.94 -16.67
C GLU A 26 26.16 -33.68 -16.75
N LEU A 27 25.63 -32.58 -17.28
CA LEU A 27 26.29 -31.26 -17.31
C LEU A 27 26.26 -30.52 -15.97
N GLY A 28 25.62 -31.07 -14.93
CA GLY A 28 25.50 -30.45 -13.60
C GLY A 28 24.22 -29.64 -13.40
N GLY A 29 23.25 -29.77 -14.29
CA GLY A 29 21.92 -29.19 -14.19
C GLY A 29 21.88 -27.67 -14.39
N LEU A 30 20.87 -27.03 -13.81
CA LEU A 30 20.68 -25.58 -13.96
C LEU A 30 21.72 -24.80 -13.16
N CYS A 31 22.45 -23.90 -13.83
CA CYS A 31 23.31 -22.91 -13.20
C CYS A 31 22.60 -21.56 -13.11
N VAL A 32 22.41 -21.07 -11.89
CA VAL A 32 21.82 -19.76 -11.62
C VAL A 32 22.93 -18.74 -11.37
N ILE A 33 22.96 -17.68 -12.17
CA ILE A 33 23.93 -16.60 -12.02
C ILE A 33 23.20 -15.32 -11.58
N GLY A 34 23.49 -14.86 -10.36
CA GLY A 34 23.11 -13.53 -9.88
C GLY A 34 24.20 -12.51 -10.25
N LEU A 35 23.82 -11.40 -10.87
CA LEU A 35 24.74 -10.34 -11.26
C LEU A 35 24.98 -9.29 -10.16
N ALA A 36 24.14 -9.32 -9.13
CA ALA A 36 24.23 -8.53 -7.91
C ALA A 36 23.44 -9.26 -6.82
N ARG A 37 23.60 -8.85 -5.57
CA ARG A 37 22.71 -9.26 -4.47
C ARG A 37 21.58 -8.26 -4.29
N HIS A 38 20.41 -8.76 -3.91
CA HIS A 38 19.26 -7.91 -3.61
C HIS A 38 19.36 -7.32 -2.20
N ARG A 39 18.57 -6.27 -1.92
CA ARG A 39 18.46 -5.66 -0.57
C ARG A 39 18.00 -6.63 0.54
N THR A 40 17.43 -7.78 0.16
CA THR A 40 16.99 -8.82 1.11
C THR A 40 17.49 -10.19 0.64
N GLU A 41 17.98 -11.00 1.57
CA GLU A 41 18.50 -12.33 1.28
C GLU A 41 17.43 -13.26 0.70
N ARG A 42 16.16 -13.02 1.07
CA ARG A 42 15.00 -13.77 0.57
C ARG A 42 14.96 -13.83 -0.96
N LEU A 43 15.23 -12.71 -1.64
CA LEU A 43 15.18 -12.66 -3.10
C LEU A 43 16.36 -13.42 -3.73
N ASP A 44 17.54 -13.34 -3.12
CA ASP A 44 18.69 -14.13 -3.55
C ASP A 44 18.41 -15.63 -3.40
N ASN A 45 17.84 -16.06 -2.26
CA ASN A 45 17.47 -17.45 -2.02
C ASN A 45 16.36 -17.93 -2.95
N GLN A 46 15.42 -17.06 -3.33
CA GLN A 46 14.43 -17.39 -4.37
C GLN A 46 15.07 -17.63 -5.73
N LEU A 47 16.08 -16.85 -6.08
CA LEU A 47 16.83 -17.04 -7.32
C LEU A 47 17.63 -18.34 -7.26
N ARG A 48 18.35 -18.60 -6.17
CA ARG A 48 19.08 -19.87 -5.92
C ARG A 48 18.16 -21.09 -6.04
N GLY A 49 16.99 -21.04 -5.41
CA GLY A 49 16.00 -22.13 -5.40
C GLY A 49 15.33 -22.42 -6.75
N ARG A 50 15.70 -21.71 -7.83
CA ARG A 50 15.33 -22.12 -9.19
C ARG A 50 16.16 -23.30 -9.68
N ALA A 51 17.39 -23.45 -9.19
CA ALA A 51 18.22 -24.65 -9.40
C ALA A 51 17.97 -25.68 -8.29
N GLY A 52 18.34 -26.94 -8.55
CA GLY A 52 18.28 -28.00 -7.55
C GLY A 52 16.87 -28.49 -7.19
N ARG A 53 15.89 -28.33 -8.09
CA ARG A 53 14.51 -28.75 -7.85
C ARG A 53 14.41 -30.28 -7.88
N GLN A 54 13.58 -30.85 -7.00
CA GLN A 54 13.33 -32.30 -6.93
C GLN A 54 14.61 -33.17 -6.78
N GLY A 55 15.70 -32.60 -6.28
CA GLY A 55 16.98 -33.31 -6.14
C GLY A 55 17.83 -33.34 -7.40
N ASP A 56 17.42 -32.67 -8.49
CA ASP A 56 18.27 -32.45 -9.65
C ASP A 56 19.59 -31.77 -9.24
N PRO A 57 20.71 -32.03 -9.93
CA PRO A 57 21.91 -31.23 -9.74
C PRO A 57 21.65 -29.78 -10.15
N GLY A 58 22.39 -28.87 -9.53
CA GLY A 58 22.29 -27.46 -9.85
C GLY A 58 23.34 -26.66 -9.09
N SER A 59 23.65 -25.48 -9.61
CA SER A 59 24.60 -24.57 -9.00
C SER A 59 24.05 -23.15 -8.97
N SER A 60 24.56 -22.35 -8.04
CA SER A 60 24.28 -20.93 -8.04
C SER A 60 25.52 -20.13 -7.67
N VAL A 61 25.75 -19.02 -8.36
CA VAL A 61 26.85 -18.10 -8.11
C VAL A 61 26.32 -16.67 -8.15
N PHE A 62 26.80 -15.83 -7.25
CA PHE A 62 26.47 -14.40 -7.22
C PHE A 62 27.74 -13.60 -7.39
N PHE A 63 27.73 -12.72 -8.38
CA PHE A 63 28.72 -11.67 -8.54
C PHE A 63 28.21 -10.45 -7.80
N VAL A 64 29.08 -9.81 -7.03
CA VAL A 64 28.78 -8.61 -6.25
C VAL A 64 29.98 -7.70 -6.38
N ALA A 65 29.74 -6.44 -6.69
CA ALA A 65 30.75 -5.41 -6.70
C ALA A 65 30.63 -4.54 -5.44
N LEU A 66 31.74 -3.97 -4.97
CA LEU A 66 31.72 -3.13 -3.76
C LEU A 66 31.00 -1.79 -3.99
N ASP A 67 30.83 -1.40 -5.26
CA ASP A 67 30.09 -0.24 -5.73
C ASP A 67 28.63 -0.54 -6.09
N ASP A 68 28.13 -1.76 -5.89
CA ASP A 68 26.71 -2.07 -6.04
C ASP A 68 25.85 -1.25 -5.07
N ASP A 69 24.69 -0.75 -5.52
CA ASP A 69 23.77 0.08 -4.72
C ASP A 69 23.49 -0.50 -3.32
N MET A 70 23.22 -1.81 -3.23
CA MET A 70 22.96 -2.47 -1.94
C MET A 70 24.16 -2.39 -0.99
N VAL A 71 25.38 -2.55 -1.52
CA VAL A 71 26.61 -2.53 -0.72
C VAL A 71 26.92 -1.11 -0.27
N THR A 72 26.78 -0.13 -1.16
CA THR A 72 27.03 1.28 -0.85
C THR A 72 26.00 1.84 0.15
N GLU A 73 24.70 1.59 -0.06
CA GLU A 73 23.62 1.98 0.87
C GLU A 73 23.77 1.30 2.23
N GLY A 74 24.01 -0.02 2.24
CA GLY A 74 24.12 -0.82 3.45
C GLY A 74 25.43 -0.64 4.23
N GLY A 75 26.49 -0.21 3.55
CA GLY A 75 27.78 0.11 4.17
C GLY A 75 27.74 1.31 5.09
N ALA A 76 26.70 2.17 4.99
CA ALA A 76 26.45 3.30 5.89
C ALA A 76 27.66 4.23 6.10
N GLY A 77 28.48 4.43 5.06
CA GLY A 77 29.68 5.25 5.10
C GLY A 77 30.94 4.55 5.63
N GLU A 78 30.88 3.26 5.95
CA GLU A 78 32.08 2.45 6.20
C GLU A 78 32.80 2.17 4.88
N GLU A 79 34.07 2.55 4.79
CA GLU A 79 34.93 2.20 3.66
C GLU A 79 35.70 0.91 3.94
N LEU A 80 35.58 -0.07 3.06
CA LEU A 80 36.41 -1.26 3.06
C LEU A 80 37.54 -1.11 2.03
N THR A 81 38.77 -0.99 2.51
CA THR A 81 39.95 -1.06 1.63
C THR A 81 40.38 -2.51 1.44
N VAL A 82 40.18 -3.03 0.23
CA VAL A 82 40.66 -4.34 -0.21
C VAL A 82 41.29 -4.21 -1.59
N THR A 83 42.33 -5.01 -1.85
CA THR A 83 43.01 -5.02 -3.14
C THR A 83 42.49 -6.23 -3.94
N PRO A 84 41.95 -6.02 -5.15
CA PRO A 84 41.59 -7.13 -6.02
C PRO A 84 42.84 -7.86 -6.52
N ASP A 85 42.68 -9.15 -6.80
CA ASP A 85 43.71 -9.94 -7.47
C ASP A 85 43.85 -9.50 -8.94
N ALA A 86 44.84 -10.06 -9.67
CA ALA A 86 45.12 -9.69 -11.05
C ALA A 86 43.95 -9.94 -12.03
N ASP A 87 43.02 -10.82 -11.66
CA ASP A 87 41.79 -11.13 -12.40
C ASP A 87 40.60 -10.23 -12.00
N GLY A 88 40.81 -9.26 -11.10
CA GLY A 88 39.78 -8.36 -10.59
C GLY A 88 38.95 -8.95 -9.46
N LEU A 89 39.15 -10.22 -9.08
CA LEU A 89 38.39 -10.85 -8.00
C LEU A 89 38.95 -10.49 -6.63
N ILE A 90 38.05 -10.22 -5.69
CA ILE A 90 38.41 -9.99 -4.29
C ILE A 90 38.13 -11.29 -3.52
N ARG A 91 39.20 -11.94 -3.06
CA ARG A 91 39.12 -13.20 -2.29
C ARG A 91 39.30 -13.01 -0.78
N ASP A 92 39.47 -11.77 -0.32
CA ASP A 92 39.57 -11.45 1.11
C ASP A 92 38.24 -11.78 1.82
N PRO A 93 38.23 -12.67 2.83
CA PRO A 93 37.01 -13.02 3.57
C PRO A 93 36.31 -11.81 4.20
N ARG A 94 37.04 -10.73 4.48
CA ARG A 94 36.46 -9.48 5.00
C ARG A 94 35.52 -8.81 4.00
N ALA A 95 35.76 -8.95 2.69
CA ALA A 95 34.87 -8.41 1.67
C ALA A 95 33.52 -9.14 1.66
N ALA A 96 33.54 -10.48 1.72
CA ALA A 96 32.31 -11.26 1.83
C ALA A 96 31.53 -10.92 3.11
N ALA A 97 32.21 -10.81 4.25
CA ALA A 97 31.59 -10.43 5.51
C ALA A 97 31.03 -9.00 5.51
N PHE A 98 31.66 -8.08 4.77
CA PHE A 98 31.16 -6.71 4.59
C PHE A 98 29.87 -6.69 3.76
N VAL A 99 29.84 -7.40 2.63
CA VAL A 99 28.64 -7.54 1.79
C VAL A 99 27.47 -8.15 2.57
N ASP A 100 27.71 -9.21 3.35
CA ASP A 100 26.67 -9.84 4.19
C ASP A 100 26.13 -8.86 5.24
N ARG A 101 26.99 -8.01 5.81
CA ARG A 101 26.58 -6.99 6.79
C ARG A 101 25.77 -5.88 6.11
N ALA A 102 26.23 -5.37 4.97
CA ALA A 102 25.52 -4.34 4.21
C ALA A 102 24.10 -4.80 3.85
N GLN A 103 23.93 -6.04 3.40
CA GLN A 103 22.62 -6.62 3.10
C GLN A 103 21.70 -6.67 4.33
N ARG A 104 22.22 -7.00 5.52
CA ARG A 104 21.45 -6.97 6.77
C ARG A 104 21.05 -5.55 7.15
N VAL A 105 21.90 -4.56 6.91
CA VAL A 105 21.59 -3.15 7.15
C VAL A 105 20.47 -2.69 6.23
N THR A 106 20.56 -2.98 4.92
CA THR A 106 19.48 -2.63 3.97
C THR A 106 18.16 -3.29 4.34
N GLU A 107 18.19 -4.55 4.77
CA GLU A 107 16.98 -5.27 5.22
C GLU A 107 16.38 -4.66 6.49
N ALA A 108 17.20 -4.27 7.46
CA ALA A 108 16.75 -3.58 8.67
C ALA A 108 16.11 -2.22 8.35
N THR A 109 16.70 -1.46 7.42
CA THR A 109 16.14 -0.19 6.93
C THR A 109 14.79 -0.42 6.27
N MET A 110 14.65 -1.42 5.40
CA MET A 110 13.37 -1.77 4.77
C MET A 110 12.32 -2.17 5.80
N LEU A 111 12.69 -2.93 6.83
CA LEU A 111 11.78 -3.30 7.92
C LEU A 111 11.31 -2.08 8.70
N SER A 112 12.19 -1.11 8.96
CA SER A 112 11.84 0.15 9.65
C SER A 112 10.86 0.99 8.82
N ILE A 113 11.10 1.13 7.52
CA ILE A 113 10.20 1.82 6.58
C ILE A 113 8.84 1.13 6.55
N HIS A 114 8.82 -0.21 6.48
CA HIS A 114 7.59 -0.99 6.50
C HIS A 114 6.81 -0.80 7.81
N ALA A 115 7.48 -0.91 8.96
CA ALA A 115 6.87 -0.73 10.26
C ALA A 115 6.27 0.67 10.42
N THR A 116 6.97 1.69 9.94
CA THR A 116 6.49 3.08 9.96
C THR A 116 5.26 3.23 9.07
N THR A 117 5.34 2.79 7.82
CA THR A 117 4.22 2.81 6.85
C THR A 117 2.99 2.07 7.39
N TRP A 118 3.19 0.94 8.06
CA TRP A 118 2.12 0.19 8.69
C TRP A 118 1.45 0.97 9.83
N LYS A 119 2.20 1.69 10.66
CA LYS A 119 1.63 2.51 11.75
C LYS A 119 0.69 3.60 11.23
N TYR A 120 1.00 4.21 10.09
CA TYR A 120 0.10 5.18 9.43
C TYR A 120 -1.14 4.47 8.87
N ASN A 121 -0.96 3.39 8.11
CA ASN A 121 -2.06 2.69 7.45
C ASN A 121 -3.00 1.95 8.40
N LYS A 122 -2.52 1.50 9.56
CA LYS A 122 -3.33 0.73 10.52
C LYS A 122 -4.58 1.52 10.94
N LEU A 123 -4.41 2.79 11.31
CA LEU A 123 -5.51 3.63 11.75
C LEU A 123 -6.53 3.86 10.63
N ILE A 124 -6.05 4.12 9.41
CA ILE A 124 -6.90 4.29 8.22
C ILE A 124 -7.71 3.01 7.96
N GLY A 125 -7.08 1.85 8.10
CA GLY A 125 -7.75 0.55 7.97
C GLY A 125 -8.82 0.31 9.04
N ASP A 126 -8.59 0.76 10.27
CA ASP A 126 -9.57 0.65 11.35
C ASP A 126 -10.75 1.63 11.16
N GLN A 127 -10.49 2.86 10.70
CA GLN A 127 -11.51 3.83 10.29
C GLN A 127 -12.37 3.31 9.14
N ARG A 128 -11.74 2.71 8.12
CA ARG A 128 -12.42 2.12 6.97
C ARG A 128 -13.42 1.03 7.39
N LYS A 129 -13.06 0.16 8.35
CA LYS A 129 -13.99 -0.87 8.84
C LYS A 129 -15.26 -0.27 9.44
N ILE A 130 -15.13 0.82 10.21
CA ILE A 130 -16.28 1.52 10.80
C ILE A 130 -17.20 2.07 9.70
N LEU A 131 -16.62 2.63 8.63
CA LEU A 131 -17.35 3.12 7.47
C LEU A 131 -18.01 2.00 6.68
N ASP A 132 -17.28 0.92 6.41
CA ASP A 132 -17.78 -0.26 5.70
C ASP A 132 -18.97 -0.89 6.47
N ASP A 133 -18.89 -0.98 7.80
CA ASP A 133 -19.99 -1.48 8.65
C ASP A 133 -21.25 -0.59 8.54
N ARG A 134 -21.09 0.74 8.54
CA ARG A 134 -22.22 1.66 8.35
C ARG A 134 -22.77 1.56 6.93
N ARG A 135 -21.90 1.51 5.93
CA ARG A 135 -22.26 1.41 4.51
C ARG A 135 -23.05 0.13 4.23
N GLU A 136 -22.64 -0.99 4.81
CA GLU A 136 -23.36 -2.26 4.71
C GLU A 136 -24.77 -2.15 5.30
N ARG A 137 -24.93 -1.52 6.46
CA ARG A 137 -26.26 -1.28 7.05
C ARG A 137 -27.14 -0.42 6.15
N LEU A 138 -26.60 0.65 5.56
CA LEU A 138 -27.33 1.49 4.62
C LEU A 138 -27.77 0.70 3.37
N LEU A 139 -26.93 -0.22 2.89
CA LEU A 139 -27.22 -1.05 1.71
C LEU A 139 -28.27 -2.14 1.97
N THR A 140 -28.30 -2.69 3.17
CA THR A 140 -29.08 -3.90 3.48
C THR A 140 -30.33 -3.66 4.32
N THR A 141 -30.53 -2.43 4.81
CA THR A 141 -31.67 -2.06 5.67
C THR A 141 -32.33 -0.76 5.21
N ASP A 142 -33.37 -0.37 5.93
CA ASP A 142 -34.12 0.89 5.83
C ASP A 142 -33.49 2.04 6.64
N LEU A 143 -32.26 1.85 7.15
CA LEU A 143 -31.59 2.81 8.03
C LEU A 143 -31.53 4.23 7.44
N ALA A 144 -31.25 4.35 6.14
CA ALA A 144 -31.15 5.63 5.48
C ALA A 144 -32.48 6.40 5.53
N TRP A 145 -33.59 5.71 5.23
CA TRP A 145 -34.93 6.28 5.29
C TRP A 145 -35.29 6.68 6.71
N THR A 146 -35.08 5.78 7.68
CA THR A 146 -35.36 6.04 9.09
C THR A 146 -34.65 7.30 9.59
N GLU A 147 -33.33 7.40 9.37
CA GLU A 147 -32.54 8.54 9.84
C GLU A 147 -32.90 9.87 9.15
N LEU A 148 -33.34 9.84 7.89
CA LEU A 148 -33.76 11.04 7.14
C LEU A 148 -35.19 11.45 7.47
N ALA A 149 -36.11 10.50 7.59
CA ALA A 149 -37.50 10.76 7.98
C ALA A 149 -37.61 11.31 9.40
N ASP A 150 -36.78 10.83 10.33
CA ASP A 150 -36.70 11.36 11.68
C ASP A 150 -36.19 12.81 11.72
N ARG A 151 -35.26 13.17 10.81
CA ARG A 151 -34.69 14.53 10.72
C ARG A 151 -35.59 15.50 9.96
N GLU A 152 -36.26 15.04 8.91
CA GLU A 152 -37.08 15.84 8.01
C GLU A 152 -38.52 15.27 7.90
N PRO A 153 -39.30 15.26 8.99
CA PRO A 153 -40.59 14.54 9.05
C PRO A 153 -41.62 15.11 8.07
N GLU A 154 -41.70 16.44 7.94
CA GLU A 154 -42.61 17.09 6.98
C GLU A 154 -42.27 16.72 5.54
N ARG A 155 -40.97 16.60 5.22
CA ARG A 155 -40.53 16.17 3.90
C ARG A 155 -40.85 14.71 3.65
N ALA A 156 -40.65 13.85 4.64
CA ALA A 156 -40.95 12.42 4.53
C ALA A 156 -42.44 12.17 4.24
N GLU A 157 -43.34 12.89 4.94
CA GLU A 157 -44.78 12.81 4.67
C GLU A 157 -45.13 13.27 3.25
N ASP A 158 -44.56 14.39 2.80
CA ASP A 158 -44.74 14.89 1.44
C ASP A 158 -44.23 13.90 0.38
N VAL A 159 -43.07 13.28 0.58
CA VAL A 159 -42.52 12.26 -0.33
C VAL A 159 -43.44 11.04 -0.39
N LEU A 160 -43.86 10.48 0.75
CA LEU A 160 -44.78 9.33 0.79
C LEU A 160 -46.16 9.61 0.19
N SER A 161 -46.59 10.88 0.14
CA SER A 161 -47.83 11.25 -0.54
C SER A 161 -47.73 11.18 -2.08
N ARG A 162 -46.50 11.20 -2.62
CA ARG A 162 -46.21 11.29 -4.06
C ARG A 162 -45.61 10.01 -4.63
N VAL A 163 -44.88 9.24 -3.84
CA VAL A 163 -44.17 8.02 -4.29
C VAL A 163 -44.40 6.84 -3.33
N PRO A 164 -44.31 5.59 -3.82
CA PRO A 164 -44.28 4.40 -2.97
C PRO A 164 -43.13 4.41 -1.95
N GLU A 165 -43.31 3.72 -0.83
CA GLU A 165 -42.33 3.66 0.28
C GLU A 165 -41.00 3.03 -0.14
N ASP A 166 -41.01 1.98 -0.95
CA ASP A 166 -39.80 1.35 -1.50
C ASP A 166 -38.97 2.32 -2.36
N VAL A 167 -39.63 3.16 -3.15
CA VAL A 167 -38.97 4.22 -3.95
C VAL A 167 -38.39 5.31 -3.04
N ALA A 168 -39.07 5.65 -1.96
CA ALA A 168 -38.59 6.63 -0.98
C ALA A 168 -37.36 6.10 -0.20
N GLU A 169 -37.39 4.82 0.18
CA GLU A 169 -36.25 4.14 0.82
C GLU A 169 -35.04 4.06 -0.10
N ASP A 170 -35.22 3.67 -1.36
CA ASP A 170 -34.15 3.61 -2.36
C ASP A 170 -33.54 5.01 -2.59
N ALA A 171 -34.36 6.04 -2.71
CA ALA A 171 -33.90 7.42 -2.85
C ALA A 171 -33.09 7.89 -1.63
N ALA A 172 -33.58 7.62 -0.41
CA ALA A 172 -32.88 7.93 0.83
C ALA A 172 -31.52 7.22 0.91
N ARG A 173 -31.47 5.94 0.50
CA ARG A 173 -30.24 5.15 0.44
C ARG A 173 -29.23 5.74 -0.53
N GLU A 174 -29.65 6.10 -1.74
CA GLU A 174 -28.77 6.71 -2.74
C GLU A 174 -28.17 8.04 -2.26
N ILE A 175 -29.00 8.91 -1.66
CA ILE A 175 -28.56 10.19 -1.09
C ILE A 175 -27.52 9.94 0.03
N MET A 176 -27.82 9.06 0.97
CA MET A 176 -26.95 8.81 2.12
C MET A 176 -25.62 8.17 1.71
N LEU A 177 -25.65 7.21 0.79
CA LEU A 177 -24.43 6.58 0.27
C LEU A 177 -23.56 7.57 -0.49
N HIS A 178 -24.15 8.48 -1.27
CA HIS A 178 -23.41 9.52 -1.96
C HIS A 178 -22.60 10.38 -0.99
N HIS A 179 -23.24 10.95 0.03
CA HIS A 179 -22.57 11.83 1.00
C HIS A 179 -21.58 11.07 1.88
N LEU A 180 -21.85 9.81 2.22
CA LEU A 180 -20.92 8.98 2.97
C LEU A 180 -19.65 8.66 2.16
N ASP A 181 -19.81 8.25 0.90
CA ASP A 181 -18.69 7.91 0.00
C ASP A 181 -17.87 9.17 -0.35
N MET A 182 -18.53 10.33 -0.51
CA MET A 182 -17.86 11.62 -0.69
C MET A 182 -17.08 12.06 0.54
N GLY A 183 -17.69 12.03 1.72
CA GLY A 183 -17.01 12.39 2.97
C GLY A 183 -15.81 11.48 3.27
N TRP A 184 -15.90 10.18 2.96
CA TRP A 184 -14.75 9.28 3.05
C TRP A 184 -13.64 9.63 2.06
N SER A 185 -13.99 10.01 0.82
CA SER A 185 -13.00 10.40 -0.20
C SER A 185 -12.27 11.70 0.19
N GLU A 186 -13.00 12.68 0.71
CA GLU A 186 -12.43 13.93 1.23
C GLU A 186 -11.53 13.69 2.44
N HIS A 187 -11.95 12.82 3.37
CA HIS A 187 -11.13 12.41 4.51
C HIS A 187 -9.83 11.75 4.07
N LEU A 188 -9.87 10.85 3.07
CA LEU A 188 -8.65 10.23 2.54
C LEU A 188 -7.70 11.25 1.91
N ALA A 189 -8.23 12.28 1.23
CA ALA A 189 -7.42 13.38 0.70
C ALA A 189 -6.79 14.21 1.83
N GLU A 190 -7.57 14.57 2.85
CA GLU A 190 -7.05 15.28 4.04
C GLU A 190 -5.95 14.48 4.75
N LEU A 191 -6.09 13.15 4.86
CA LEU A 191 -5.07 12.30 5.45
C LEU A 191 -3.78 12.24 4.63
N ASP A 192 -3.85 12.35 3.31
CA ASP A 192 -2.66 12.41 2.46
C ASP A 192 -1.90 13.72 2.69
N ASP A 193 -2.60 14.85 2.66
CA ASP A 193 -2.04 16.18 2.99
C ASP A 193 -1.47 16.22 4.41
N LEU A 194 -2.19 15.65 5.38
CA LEU A 194 -1.76 15.55 6.77
C LEU A 194 -0.46 14.77 6.88
N ARG A 195 -0.37 13.61 6.20
CA ARG A 195 0.83 12.75 6.20
C ARG A 195 2.05 13.50 5.68
N GLU A 196 1.93 14.31 4.62
CA GLU A 196 3.03 15.13 4.14
C GLU A 196 3.43 16.23 5.14
N SER A 197 2.43 16.88 5.76
CA SER A 197 2.66 18.02 6.64
C SER A 197 3.28 17.65 8.01
N VAL A 198 2.97 16.48 8.57
CA VAL A 198 3.51 16.06 9.90
C VAL A 198 5.01 15.83 9.87
N HIS A 199 5.58 15.49 8.70
CA HIS A 199 7.02 15.36 8.55
C HIS A 199 7.75 16.70 8.72
N LEU A 200 7.12 17.82 8.34
CA LEU A 200 7.67 19.17 8.55
C LEU A 200 7.57 19.63 10.02
N ARG A 201 6.60 19.12 10.77
CA ARG A 201 6.36 19.46 12.19
C ARG A 201 7.23 18.68 13.17
N ALA A 202 7.86 17.59 12.72
CA ALA A 202 8.86 16.81 13.46
C ALA A 202 10.03 17.65 14.03
N LEU A 203 10.26 18.84 13.47
CA LEU A 203 11.23 19.82 13.97
C LEU A 203 10.93 20.31 15.42
N ALA A 204 9.70 20.10 15.91
CA ALA A 204 9.23 20.59 17.21
C ALA A 204 9.32 19.59 18.38
N LYS A 205 10.07 18.48 18.24
CA LYS A 205 10.26 17.43 19.28
C LYS A 205 9.01 16.60 19.64
N GLU A 206 7.92 16.72 18.91
CA GLU A 206 6.80 15.76 18.98
C GLU A 206 7.00 14.61 17.99
N SER A 207 6.44 13.45 18.34
CA SER A 207 6.44 12.25 17.48
C SER A 207 5.46 12.46 16.31
N PRO A 208 5.92 12.47 15.04
CA PRO A 208 5.05 12.76 13.89
C PRO A 208 3.88 11.80 13.73
N ILE A 209 4.08 10.54 14.13
CA ILE A 209 3.03 9.52 14.08
C ILE A 209 1.92 9.79 15.10
N ASP A 210 2.28 10.29 16.29
CA ASP A 210 1.29 10.58 17.34
C ASP A 210 0.47 11.82 16.97
N GLU A 211 1.09 12.82 16.34
CA GLU A 211 0.38 13.98 15.79
C GLU A 211 -0.56 13.56 14.66
N PHE A 212 -0.08 12.74 13.72
CA PHE A 212 -0.91 12.19 12.65
C PHE A 212 -2.12 11.43 13.20
N HIS A 213 -1.92 10.53 14.16
CA HIS A 213 -3.02 9.77 14.77
C HIS A 213 -4.02 10.70 15.46
N ARG A 214 -3.55 11.69 16.22
CA ARG A 214 -4.41 12.66 16.91
C ARG A 214 -5.28 13.45 15.93
N ALA A 215 -4.67 13.99 14.87
CA ALA A 215 -5.38 14.76 13.85
C ALA A 215 -6.31 13.88 13.01
N SER A 216 -5.88 12.68 12.61
CA SER A 216 -6.70 11.72 11.87
C SER A 216 -7.93 11.26 12.67
N ILE A 217 -7.79 11.03 13.99
CA ILE A 217 -8.93 10.71 14.87
C ILE A 217 -9.89 11.89 14.98
N ALA A 218 -9.38 13.13 15.02
CA ALA A 218 -10.21 14.32 15.09
C ALA A 218 -11.01 14.52 13.79
N ALA A 219 -10.36 14.45 12.63
CA ALA A 219 -11.00 14.58 11.31
C ALA A 219 -12.06 13.50 11.08
N PHE A 220 -11.78 12.26 11.47
CA PHE A 220 -12.71 11.14 11.28
C PHE A 220 -13.96 11.22 12.17
N ARG A 221 -13.88 11.87 13.34
CA ARG A 221 -14.92 11.81 14.38
C ARG A 221 -16.30 12.21 13.87
N ASP A 222 -16.35 13.28 13.10
CA ASP A 222 -17.60 13.92 12.72
C ASP A 222 -18.06 13.50 11.31
N LEU A 223 -17.21 12.78 10.55
CA LEU A 223 -17.47 12.36 9.17
C LEU A 223 -18.85 11.72 8.97
N ALA A 224 -19.20 10.73 9.80
CA ALA A 224 -20.48 10.04 9.66
C ALA A 224 -21.67 10.94 10.03
N ALA A 225 -21.50 11.87 10.97
CA ALA A 225 -22.55 12.82 11.32
C ALA A 225 -22.73 13.88 10.23
N ASP A 226 -21.61 14.41 9.72
CA ASP A 226 -21.58 15.39 8.63
C ASP A 226 -22.21 14.83 7.35
N ALA A 227 -21.92 13.57 7.01
CA ALA A 227 -22.55 12.88 5.88
C ALA A 227 -24.08 12.80 6.03
N VAL A 228 -24.57 12.59 7.25
CA VAL A 228 -26.02 12.54 7.50
C VAL A 228 -26.64 13.93 7.43
N ASP A 229 -26.00 14.95 7.98
CA ASP A 229 -26.48 16.32 7.92
C ASP A 229 -26.49 16.85 6.48
N ALA A 230 -25.49 16.49 5.67
CA ALA A 230 -25.47 16.76 4.23
C ALA A 230 -26.60 16.02 3.51
N SER A 231 -26.84 14.76 3.86
CA SER A 231 -27.93 13.95 3.30
C SER A 231 -29.31 14.53 3.60
N ALA A 232 -29.54 15.01 4.84
CA ALA A 232 -30.78 15.66 5.23
C ALA A 232 -31.02 16.96 4.43
N LYS A 233 -29.97 17.76 4.21
CA LYS A 233 -30.06 18.96 3.36
C LYS A 233 -30.44 18.61 1.93
N THR A 234 -29.83 17.59 1.34
CA THR A 234 -30.19 17.12 0.00
C THR A 234 -31.62 16.58 -0.05
N PHE A 235 -32.01 15.72 0.89
CA PHE A 235 -33.33 15.12 0.97
C PHE A 235 -34.46 16.15 1.05
N ARG A 236 -34.20 17.25 1.78
CA ARG A 236 -35.15 18.37 1.91
C ARG A 236 -35.51 19.01 0.56
N THR A 237 -34.56 19.12 -0.37
CA THR A 237 -34.73 19.92 -1.59
C THR A 237 -34.82 19.09 -2.87
N VAL A 238 -34.17 17.92 -2.92
CA VAL A 238 -34.09 17.11 -4.13
C VAL A 238 -35.46 16.60 -4.54
N ASP A 239 -35.74 16.61 -5.85
CA ASP A 239 -36.97 16.03 -6.36
C ASP A 239 -36.90 14.50 -6.35
N ILE A 240 -37.93 13.87 -5.80
CA ILE A 240 -38.08 12.41 -5.74
C ILE A 240 -39.37 12.08 -6.47
N THR A 241 -39.23 11.33 -7.56
CA THR A 241 -40.34 10.93 -8.42
C THR A 241 -40.56 9.42 -8.31
N SER A 242 -41.61 8.90 -8.97
CA SER A 242 -41.83 7.44 -9.05
C SER A 242 -40.71 6.67 -9.75
N LYS A 243 -39.75 7.37 -10.38
CA LYS A 243 -38.54 6.79 -10.97
C LYS A 243 -37.34 6.79 -10.02
N GLY A 244 -37.49 7.30 -8.81
CA GLY A 244 -36.41 7.50 -7.83
C GLY A 244 -35.92 8.95 -7.79
N VAL A 245 -34.72 9.11 -7.23
CA VAL A 245 -34.01 10.38 -7.11
C VAL A 245 -33.04 10.56 -8.28
N ASP A 246 -32.97 11.77 -8.84
CA ASP A 246 -31.98 12.11 -9.87
C ASP A 246 -30.88 12.98 -9.27
N LEU A 247 -29.84 12.32 -8.73
CA LEU A 247 -28.69 13.02 -8.16
C LEU A 247 -27.81 13.70 -9.23
N GLU A 248 -27.82 13.22 -10.48
CA GLU A 248 -27.07 13.83 -11.58
C GLU A 248 -27.60 15.22 -11.92
N ALA A 249 -28.93 15.38 -11.94
CA ALA A 249 -29.59 16.67 -12.17
C ALA A 249 -29.20 17.73 -11.10
N GLU A 250 -28.87 17.28 -9.89
CA GLU A 250 -28.42 18.13 -8.77
C GLU A 250 -26.90 18.30 -8.70
N GLY A 251 -26.15 17.85 -9.72
CA GLY A 251 -24.68 17.94 -9.74
C GLY A 251 -23.95 16.93 -8.85
N MET A 252 -24.68 15.97 -8.26
CA MET A 252 -24.19 14.86 -7.44
C MET A 252 -24.08 13.56 -8.27
N GLY A 253 -23.74 13.71 -9.55
CA GLY A 253 -23.59 12.59 -10.47
C GLY A 253 -22.43 11.67 -10.11
N ARG A 254 -22.57 10.39 -10.46
CA ARG A 254 -21.46 9.43 -10.32
C ARG A 254 -20.33 9.82 -11.29
N PRO A 255 -19.06 9.60 -10.91
CA PRO A 255 -17.94 9.80 -11.84
C PRO A 255 -18.14 8.98 -13.12
N SER A 256 -17.87 9.60 -14.27
CA SER A 256 -18.03 8.95 -15.59
C SER A 256 -17.07 7.77 -15.82
N ALA A 257 -15.96 7.73 -15.09
CA ALA A 257 -15.00 6.62 -15.11
C ALA A 257 -14.26 6.51 -13.77
N THR A 258 -14.09 5.28 -13.30
CA THR A 258 -13.27 4.93 -12.13
C THR A 258 -12.25 3.88 -12.55
N TRP A 259 -10.98 4.07 -12.19
CA TRP A 259 -9.90 3.12 -12.43
C TRP A 259 -9.25 2.70 -11.13
N THR A 260 -8.69 1.49 -11.13
CA THR A 260 -7.92 0.96 -10.01
C THR A 260 -6.49 0.73 -10.47
N TYR A 261 -5.54 1.07 -9.60
CA TYR A 261 -4.11 0.90 -9.86
C TYR A 261 -3.39 0.52 -8.57
N MET A 262 -2.25 -0.16 -8.72
CA MET A 262 -1.35 -0.44 -7.62
C MET A 262 -0.31 0.68 -7.56
N VAL A 263 -0.23 1.35 -6.41
CA VAL A 263 0.85 2.32 -6.17
C VAL A 263 2.12 1.53 -5.91
N ASN A 264 3.11 1.69 -6.79
CA ASN A 264 4.43 1.08 -6.66
C ASN A 264 5.47 2.08 -6.13
N ASP A 265 5.10 3.35 -5.99
CA ASP A 265 6.00 4.40 -5.52
C ASP A 265 6.20 4.33 -4.01
N ASN A 266 7.42 4.66 -3.59
CA ASN A 266 7.77 4.84 -2.19
C ASN A 266 7.61 6.33 -1.86
N PRO A 267 6.48 6.78 -1.28
CA PRO A 267 6.29 8.18 -0.91
C PRO A 267 7.34 8.69 0.10
N LEU A 268 8.11 7.78 0.70
CA LEU A 268 9.21 8.09 1.62
C LEU A 268 10.59 8.10 0.94
N SER A 269 10.73 7.75 -0.35
CA SER A 269 12.02 7.83 -1.08
C SER A 269 12.31 9.18 -1.73
N GLY A 270 11.39 10.14 -1.63
CA GLY A 270 11.60 11.49 -2.14
C GLY A 270 12.62 12.26 -1.32
N GLY A 271 13.91 12.18 -1.68
CA GLY A 271 14.95 13.17 -1.34
C GLY A 271 15.20 13.49 0.13
N GLY A 272 14.70 12.66 1.05
CA GLY A 272 14.74 12.87 2.50
C GLY A 272 15.70 11.95 3.27
N ASP A 273 16.49 11.13 2.58
CA ASP A 273 17.47 10.23 3.25
C ASP A 273 18.54 11.00 4.05
N SER A 274 18.71 12.30 3.78
CA SER A 274 19.53 13.18 4.63
C SER A 274 18.87 13.51 5.98
N VAL A 275 17.53 13.45 6.07
CA VAL A 275 16.78 13.75 7.30
C VAL A 275 16.68 12.52 8.20
N LEU A 276 16.45 11.32 7.65
CA LEU A 276 16.48 10.08 8.45
C LEU A 276 17.90 9.73 8.92
N GLY A 277 18.93 9.95 8.08
CA GLY A 277 20.33 9.82 8.48
C GLY A 277 20.75 10.79 9.58
N SER A 278 20.21 12.03 9.60
CA SER A 278 20.50 13.01 10.66
C SER A 278 19.72 12.76 11.95
N VAL A 279 18.52 12.20 11.89
CA VAL A 279 17.75 11.80 13.09
C VAL A 279 18.39 10.59 13.77
N ALA A 280 18.93 9.62 13.02
CA ALA A 280 19.66 8.48 13.60
C ALA A 280 20.98 8.88 14.28
N ALA A 281 21.60 9.98 13.85
CA ALA A 281 22.79 10.56 14.49
C ALA A 281 22.47 11.38 15.76
N MET A 282 21.22 11.83 15.94
CA MET A 282 20.79 12.64 17.08
C MET A 282 20.40 11.79 18.31
N PHE A 283 20.24 10.47 18.14
CA PHE A 283 19.94 9.50 19.20
C PHE A 283 21.16 8.62 19.57
N ARG A 284 22.38 9.07 19.27
CA ARG A 284 23.63 8.44 19.73
C ARG A 284 24.40 9.37 20.66
#